data_AF-E3CTS7-F1
#
_entry.id   AF-E3CTS7-F1
#
_cell.length_a   1.000
_cell.length_b   1.000
_cell.length_c   1.000
_cell.angle_alpha   90.00
_cell.angle_beta   90.00
_cell.angle_gamma   90.00
#
_symmetry.space_group_name_H-M   'P 1'
#
loop_
_entity.id
_entity.type
_entity.pdbx_description
1 polymer ?
#
loop_
_entity_poly.entity_id
_entity_poly.type
_entity_poly.pdbx_seq_one_letter_code
_entity_poly.pdbx_strand_id
1 'polypeptide(L)'
;MGIFYALPNLRVLNVSNNNLFEIKRTLFMAPGEIAPLELLDYSSNNVKVLDDSVFCRLKKLRTLNLWLNQINRIHPRAFLGLSSLQTLHLQGNKISILPDDVFANLTALEKLDLSKNNIQKLGLRVFGERILRKLIYLDLSNNYIADLHPLALSSMPFIKELRLRRNRLVSLDLRMFAPLRQLQLLTINENRLEEIDGEILDTLDRLNHLELNNNRLTFLPDLKSSQNLLQLRNITLEGNPWQCLCLDEITSWLNGRHVSYARPSSAYFSGRKPLCVVTPMDKCLRDLQETKAQGIVESYEKI
;
A
#
# COMPACT_ATOMS: atom_id res chain seq x y z
N MET A 1 32.18 -18.02 -15.81
CA MET A 1 31.23 -17.38 -16.73
C MET A 1 29.82 -17.76 -16.29
N GLY A 2 28.85 -16.84 -16.32
CA GLY A 2 27.46 -17.18 -16.04
C GLY A 2 26.86 -18.06 -17.13
N ILE A 3 26.00 -19.00 -16.74
CA ILE A 3 25.43 -19.98 -17.67
C ILE A 3 24.60 -19.32 -18.80
N PHE A 4 24.00 -18.18 -18.54
CA PHE A 4 23.20 -17.44 -19.52
C PHE A 4 24.04 -16.59 -20.49
N TYR A 5 25.37 -16.54 -20.30
CA TYR A 5 26.27 -15.86 -21.24
C TYR A 5 26.21 -16.47 -22.64
N ALA A 6 26.04 -17.79 -22.74
CA ALA A 6 25.92 -18.48 -24.02
C ALA A 6 24.59 -18.22 -24.76
N LEU A 7 23.67 -17.43 -24.18
CA LEU A 7 22.34 -17.17 -24.71
C LEU A 7 22.15 -15.65 -24.98
N PRO A 8 22.81 -15.08 -26.02
CA PRO A 8 22.82 -13.63 -26.28
C PRO A 8 21.45 -13.05 -26.65
N ASN A 9 20.48 -13.91 -26.98
CA ASN A 9 19.12 -13.54 -27.34
C ASN A 9 18.09 -13.82 -26.22
N LEU A 10 18.53 -14.30 -25.04
CA LEU A 10 17.60 -14.64 -23.94
C LEU A 10 16.96 -13.37 -23.35
N ARG A 11 15.71 -13.10 -23.75
CA ARG A 11 14.92 -11.97 -23.22
C ARG A 11 14.06 -12.35 -22.02
N VAL A 12 13.61 -13.59 -21.96
CA VAL A 12 12.68 -14.08 -20.94
C VAL A 12 13.26 -15.33 -20.31
N LEU A 13 13.42 -15.32 -18.99
CA LEU A 13 13.81 -16.49 -18.22
C LEU A 13 12.74 -16.74 -17.17
N ASN A 14 12.03 -17.85 -17.31
CA ASN A 14 11.05 -18.30 -16.34
C ASN A 14 11.54 -19.60 -15.70
N VAL A 15 11.82 -19.53 -14.40
CA VAL A 15 12.17 -20.67 -13.55
C VAL A 15 11.21 -20.77 -12.36
N SER A 16 10.00 -20.22 -12.52
CA SER A 16 8.97 -20.24 -11.48
C SER A 16 8.53 -21.66 -11.12
N ASN A 17 7.95 -21.84 -9.94
CA ASN A 17 7.40 -23.11 -9.47
C ASN A 17 8.46 -24.24 -9.43
N ASN A 18 9.62 -23.93 -8.87
CA ASN A 18 10.73 -24.85 -8.72
C ASN A 18 11.20 -24.89 -7.25
N ASN A 19 12.25 -25.69 -6.99
CA ASN A 19 12.87 -25.82 -5.68
C ASN A 19 14.19 -25.03 -5.58
N LEU A 20 14.26 -23.82 -6.15
CA LEU A 20 15.47 -23.01 -6.13
C LEU A 20 15.56 -22.23 -4.80
N PHE A 21 16.73 -22.27 -4.16
CA PHE A 21 16.95 -21.66 -2.84
C PHE A 21 17.73 -20.35 -2.87
N GLU A 22 18.36 -20.03 -4.00
CA GLU A 22 19.27 -18.90 -4.13
C GLU A 22 19.26 -18.37 -5.57
N ILE A 23 19.52 -17.07 -5.69
CA ILE A 23 19.77 -16.41 -6.97
C ILE A 23 21.24 -16.01 -6.95
N LYS A 24 22.10 -16.74 -7.67
CA LYS A 24 23.52 -16.40 -7.69
C LYS A 24 23.80 -15.29 -8.69
N ARG A 25 24.47 -14.24 -8.21
CA ARG A 25 25.03 -13.16 -9.03
C ARG A 25 25.84 -13.69 -10.22
N THR A 26 26.58 -14.79 -10.03
CA THR A 26 27.42 -15.41 -11.06
C THR A 26 26.64 -15.92 -12.27
N LEU A 27 25.34 -16.22 -12.14
CA LEU A 27 24.49 -16.67 -13.26
C LEU A 27 24.39 -15.60 -14.36
N PHE A 28 24.47 -14.33 -13.98
CA PHE A 28 24.28 -13.18 -14.87
C PHE A 28 25.60 -12.46 -15.22
N MET A 29 26.75 -13.01 -14.83
CA MET A 29 28.05 -12.39 -15.09
C MET A 29 28.61 -12.79 -16.46
N ALA A 30 28.97 -11.78 -17.25
CA ALA A 30 29.66 -11.88 -18.52
C ALA A 30 30.73 -10.76 -18.65
N PRO A 31 31.88 -11.01 -19.30
CA PRO A 31 32.87 -9.97 -19.61
C PRO A 31 32.29 -9.00 -20.64
N GLY A 32 32.38 -7.70 -20.37
CA GLY A 32 32.04 -6.64 -21.33
C GLY A 32 30.55 -6.45 -21.66
N GLU A 33 29.68 -7.42 -21.37
CA GLU A 33 28.28 -7.41 -21.83
C GLU A 33 27.25 -7.29 -20.72
N ILE A 34 26.16 -6.57 -21.03
CA ILE A 34 24.95 -6.46 -20.22
C ILE A 34 24.02 -7.60 -20.64
N ALA A 35 23.44 -8.32 -19.69
CA ALA A 35 22.53 -9.42 -20.01
C ALA A 35 21.32 -8.89 -20.81
N PRO A 36 20.93 -9.57 -21.90
CA PRO A 36 19.82 -9.17 -22.77
C PRO A 36 18.44 -9.26 -22.09
N LEU A 37 18.37 -9.82 -20.88
CA LEU A 37 17.15 -10.21 -20.19
C LEU A 37 16.24 -9.02 -19.88
N GLU A 38 14.97 -9.17 -20.23
CA GLU A 38 13.89 -8.19 -20.03
C GLU A 38 12.88 -8.68 -18.98
N LEU A 39 12.69 -10.00 -18.84
CA LEU A 39 11.85 -10.61 -17.82
C LEU A 39 12.57 -11.75 -17.10
N LEU A 40 12.59 -11.67 -15.76
CA LEU A 40 13.08 -12.74 -14.90
C LEU A 40 11.95 -13.16 -13.96
N ASP A 41 11.46 -14.38 -14.14
CA ASP A 41 10.49 -14.99 -13.24
C ASP A 41 11.14 -16.07 -12.38
N TYR A 42 11.25 -15.76 -11.08
CA TYR A 42 11.74 -16.64 -10.02
C TYR A 42 10.65 -16.95 -8.99
N SER A 43 9.38 -16.70 -9.33
CA SER A 43 8.26 -16.85 -8.39
C SER A 43 8.04 -18.30 -7.95
N SER A 44 7.38 -18.51 -6.81
CA SER A 44 7.07 -19.84 -6.28
C SER A 44 8.33 -20.72 -6.16
N ASN A 45 9.35 -20.20 -5.50
CA ASN A 45 10.60 -20.89 -5.18
C ASN A 45 10.89 -20.75 -3.67
N ASN A 46 12.11 -21.10 -3.23
CA ASN A 46 12.51 -21.11 -1.83
C ASN A 46 13.62 -20.09 -1.52
N VAL A 47 13.73 -19.01 -2.30
CA VAL A 47 14.76 -17.98 -2.11
C VAL A 47 14.57 -17.27 -0.78
N LYS A 48 15.61 -17.22 0.06
CA LYS A 48 15.55 -16.59 1.40
C LYS A 48 16.24 -15.23 1.47
N VAL A 49 17.26 -15.01 0.66
CA VAL A 49 18.12 -13.83 0.73
C VAL A 49 18.33 -13.25 -0.65
N LEU A 50 18.25 -11.93 -0.77
CA LEU A 50 18.74 -11.20 -1.94
C LEU A 50 20.09 -10.58 -1.61
N ASP A 51 21.14 -11.17 -2.15
CA ASP A 51 22.53 -10.77 -1.90
C ASP A 51 22.92 -9.45 -2.58
N ASP A 52 24.09 -8.95 -2.18
CA ASP A 52 24.67 -7.73 -2.71
C ASP A 52 24.79 -7.74 -4.25
N SER A 53 24.14 -6.76 -4.88
CA SER A 53 24.27 -6.49 -6.31
C SER A 53 23.96 -7.72 -7.19
N VAL A 54 23.08 -8.61 -6.70
CA VAL A 54 22.75 -9.89 -7.36
C VAL A 54 22.23 -9.69 -8.79
N PHE A 55 21.55 -8.59 -9.07
CA PHE A 55 20.99 -8.25 -10.39
C PHE A 55 21.79 -7.21 -11.17
N CYS A 56 23.02 -6.87 -10.79
CA CYS A 56 23.70 -5.66 -11.28
C CYS A 56 24.05 -5.63 -12.78
N ARG A 57 23.94 -6.77 -13.48
CA ARG A 57 24.15 -6.89 -14.93
C ARG A 57 22.86 -6.87 -15.74
N LEU A 58 21.70 -6.89 -15.08
CA LEU A 58 20.38 -6.98 -15.71
C LEU A 58 19.81 -5.58 -16.04
N LYS A 59 20.60 -4.73 -16.70
CA LYS A 59 20.20 -3.32 -16.94
C LYS A 59 19.01 -3.17 -17.90
N LYS A 60 18.70 -4.19 -18.70
CA LYS A 60 17.55 -4.23 -19.61
C LYS A 60 16.29 -4.84 -18.98
N LEU A 61 16.38 -5.34 -17.74
CA LEU A 61 15.27 -5.99 -17.07
C LEU A 61 14.14 -5.00 -16.83
N ARG A 62 12.93 -5.35 -17.28
CA ARG A 62 11.69 -4.58 -17.11
C ARG A 62 10.80 -5.18 -16.05
N THR A 63 10.79 -6.51 -15.94
CA THR A 63 9.97 -7.24 -14.96
C THR A 63 10.83 -8.21 -14.16
N LEU A 64 10.77 -8.09 -12.84
CA LEU A 64 11.37 -9.02 -11.90
C LEU A 64 10.27 -9.59 -11.01
N ASN A 65 10.01 -10.89 -11.15
CA ASN A 65 9.01 -11.60 -10.38
C ASN A 65 9.68 -12.49 -9.32
N LEU A 66 9.54 -12.11 -8.05
CA LEU A 66 10.03 -12.83 -6.87
C LEU A 66 8.87 -13.23 -5.94
N TRP A 67 7.64 -13.20 -6.45
CA TRP A 67 6.42 -13.57 -5.72
C TRP A 67 6.55 -14.97 -5.11
N LEU A 68 5.99 -15.14 -3.90
CA LEU A 68 5.83 -16.46 -3.28
C LEU A 68 7.17 -17.20 -3.09
N ASN A 69 8.15 -16.48 -2.54
CA ASN A 69 9.41 -17.04 -2.08
C ASN A 69 9.47 -17.00 -0.53
N GLN A 70 10.65 -17.16 0.04
CA GLN A 70 10.89 -17.12 1.49
C GLN A 70 11.78 -15.93 1.88
N ILE A 71 11.78 -14.86 1.07
CA ILE A 71 12.72 -13.75 1.21
C ILE A 71 12.48 -13.05 2.54
N ASN A 72 13.47 -13.07 3.42
CA ASN A 72 13.41 -12.42 4.73
C ASN A 72 14.56 -11.42 4.94
N ARG A 73 15.56 -11.41 4.04
CA ARG A 73 16.69 -10.48 4.07
C ARG A 73 16.94 -9.95 2.67
N ILE A 74 17.04 -8.62 2.57
CA ILE A 74 17.38 -7.91 1.34
C ILE A 74 18.61 -7.08 1.63
N HIS A 75 19.69 -7.29 0.87
CA HIS A 75 20.85 -6.40 0.94
C HIS A 75 20.48 -5.02 0.40
N PRO A 76 20.96 -3.89 0.98
CA PRO A 76 20.62 -2.54 0.51
C PRO A 76 20.91 -2.30 -0.98
N ARG A 77 21.91 -3.00 -1.53
CA ARG A 77 22.29 -2.94 -2.96
C ARG A 77 21.73 -4.09 -3.81
N ALA A 78 20.78 -4.87 -3.32
CA ALA A 78 20.26 -6.04 -4.04
C ALA A 78 19.73 -5.68 -5.44
N PHE A 79 19.01 -4.56 -5.56
CA PHE A 79 18.42 -4.07 -6.81
C PHE A 79 19.31 -3.08 -7.58
N LEU A 80 20.57 -2.91 -7.17
CA LEU A 80 21.50 -2.03 -7.88
C LEU A 80 21.67 -2.50 -9.34
N GLY A 81 21.60 -1.58 -10.29
CA GLY A 81 21.77 -1.85 -11.72
C GLY A 81 20.48 -2.12 -12.49
N LEU A 82 19.33 -2.26 -11.82
CA LEU A 82 18.01 -2.45 -12.43
C LEU A 82 17.38 -1.13 -12.94
N SER A 83 18.13 -0.37 -13.75
CA SER A 83 17.74 0.99 -14.19
C SER A 83 16.52 1.04 -15.11
N SER A 84 16.20 -0.08 -15.78
CA SER A 84 15.04 -0.18 -16.71
C SER A 84 13.85 -0.91 -16.08
N LEU A 85 13.93 -1.27 -14.80
CA LEU A 85 12.89 -2.07 -14.15
C LEU A 85 11.62 -1.26 -14.00
N GLN A 86 10.52 -1.78 -14.51
CA GLN A 86 9.19 -1.18 -14.49
C GLN A 86 8.27 -1.86 -13.49
N THR A 87 8.39 -3.18 -13.32
CA THR A 87 7.54 -3.96 -12.41
C THR A 87 8.38 -4.84 -11.50
N LEU A 88 8.15 -4.71 -10.19
CA LEU A 88 8.79 -5.54 -9.16
C LEU A 88 7.72 -6.21 -8.28
N HIS A 89 7.70 -7.53 -8.32
CA HIS A 89 6.83 -8.37 -7.49
C HIS A 89 7.62 -8.99 -6.35
N LEU A 90 7.33 -8.59 -5.12
CA LEU A 90 7.92 -9.12 -3.88
C LEU A 90 6.85 -9.65 -2.93
N GLN A 91 5.60 -9.73 -3.37
CA GLN A 91 4.50 -10.16 -2.54
C GLN A 91 4.61 -11.62 -2.10
N GLY A 92 3.98 -11.97 -0.97
CA GLY A 92 3.98 -13.34 -0.45
C GLY A 92 5.36 -13.85 0.00
N ASN A 93 6.19 -12.96 0.54
CA ASN A 93 7.50 -13.28 1.11
C ASN A 93 7.46 -13.11 2.64
N LYS A 94 8.64 -13.08 3.28
CA LYS A 94 8.80 -12.93 4.73
C LYS A 94 9.56 -11.65 5.11
N ILE A 95 9.48 -10.62 4.26
CA ILE A 95 10.23 -9.38 4.42
C ILE A 95 9.68 -8.64 5.65
N SER A 96 10.52 -8.41 6.65
CA SER A 96 10.15 -7.64 7.85
C SER A 96 10.78 -6.24 7.90
N ILE A 97 11.97 -6.10 7.31
CA ILE A 97 12.76 -4.88 7.29
C ILE A 97 13.13 -4.55 5.85
N LEU A 98 12.86 -3.32 5.45
CA LEU A 98 13.33 -2.74 4.19
C LEU A 98 14.53 -1.84 4.51
N PRO A 99 15.71 -2.11 3.92
CA PRO A 99 16.86 -1.22 4.11
C PRO A 99 16.61 0.15 3.49
N ASP A 100 17.32 1.14 4.02
CA ASP A 100 17.37 2.47 3.42
C ASP A 100 17.90 2.41 1.98
N ASP A 101 17.32 3.26 1.14
CA ASP A 101 17.61 3.45 -0.28
C ASP A 101 17.47 2.19 -1.16
N VAL A 102 16.88 1.11 -0.66
CA VAL A 102 16.80 -0.19 -1.36
C VAL A 102 16.08 -0.08 -2.70
N PHE A 103 15.13 0.84 -2.84
CA PHE A 103 14.41 1.12 -4.10
C PHE A 103 14.85 2.42 -4.78
N ALA A 104 15.77 3.18 -4.20
CA ALA A 104 16.12 4.54 -4.65
C ALA A 104 16.64 4.58 -6.09
N ASN A 105 17.27 3.50 -6.56
CA ASN A 105 17.84 3.44 -7.91
C ASN A 105 16.87 2.96 -9.00
N LEU A 106 15.63 2.60 -8.66
CA LEU A 106 14.65 2.07 -9.60
C LEU A 106 13.87 3.20 -10.30
N THR A 107 14.59 4.06 -11.06
CA THR A 107 14.00 5.26 -11.69
C THR A 107 12.89 4.99 -12.69
N ALA A 108 12.90 3.81 -13.30
CA ALA A 108 11.92 3.41 -14.28
C ALA A 108 10.71 2.68 -13.66
N LEU A 109 10.69 2.48 -12.33
CA LEU A 109 9.70 1.66 -11.66
C LEU A 109 8.33 2.30 -11.75
N GLU A 110 7.36 1.52 -12.22
CA GLU A 110 5.97 1.90 -12.38
C GLU A 110 5.08 1.21 -11.34
N LYS A 111 5.40 -0.05 -11.01
CA LYS A 111 4.62 -0.88 -10.08
C LYS A 111 5.52 -1.62 -9.10
N LEU A 112 5.20 -1.46 -7.82
CA LEU A 112 5.83 -2.22 -6.73
C LEU A 112 4.76 -2.92 -5.90
N ASP A 113 4.88 -4.23 -5.78
CA ASP A 113 4.02 -5.04 -4.92
C ASP A 113 4.83 -5.67 -3.80
N LEU A 114 4.59 -5.20 -2.57
CA LEU A 114 5.17 -5.66 -1.31
C LEU A 114 4.10 -6.30 -0.40
N SER A 115 2.91 -6.59 -0.94
CA SER A 115 1.81 -7.13 -0.15
C SER A 115 2.11 -8.52 0.42
N LYS A 116 1.40 -8.93 1.47
CA LYS A 116 1.58 -10.27 2.09
C LYS A 116 3.03 -10.53 2.52
N ASN A 117 3.61 -9.59 3.24
CA ASN A 117 4.92 -9.68 3.87
C ASN A 117 4.77 -9.44 5.39
N ASN A 118 5.90 -9.28 6.10
CA ASN A 118 5.93 -9.07 7.54
C ASN A 118 6.38 -7.64 7.91
N ILE A 119 6.20 -6.66 7.02
CA ILE A 119 6.73 -5.31 7.18
C ILE A 119 6.00 -4.64 8.35
N GLN A 120 6.76 -4.16 9.34
CA GLN A 120 6.21 -3.48 10.52
C GLN A 120 6.37 -1.96 10.48
N LYS A 121 7.41 -1.51 9.77
CA LYS A 121 7.78 -0.09 9.67
C LYS A 121 8.13 0.26 8.23
N LEU A 122 7.70 1.43 7.78
CA LEU A 122 8.15 2.03 6.53
C LEU A 122 8.90 3.34 6.83
N GLY A 123 10.23 3.27 6.78
CA GLY A 123 11.10 4.39 7.11
C GLY A 123 11.21 5.44 6.01
N LEU A 124 11.66 6.64 6.40
CA LEU A 124 11.83 7.80 5.52
C LEU A 124 12.63 7.47 4.24
N ARG A 125 13.72 6.72 4.37
CA ARG A 125 14.70 6.54 3.30
C ARG A 125 14.51 5.28 2.46
N VAL A 126 13.49 4.46 2.70
CA VAL A 126 13.29 3.20 1.95
C VAL A 126 13.25 3.42 0.42
N PHE A 127 12.63 4.51 -0.02
CA PHE A 127 12.55 4.91 -1.43
C PHE A 127 13.65 5.90 -1.86
N GLY A 128 14.54 6.26 -0.94
CA GLY A 128 15.55 7.32 -1.09
C GLY A 128 14.97 8.71 -1.26
N GLU A 129 15.83 9.70 -1.41
CA GLU A 129 15.46 11.13 -1.53
C GLU A 129 15.06 11.54 -2.95
N ARG A 130 15.33 10.69 -3.95
CA ARG A 130 15.06 11.00 -5.35
C ARG A 130 13.62 10.66 -5.71
N ILE A 131 13.00 11.57 -6.46
CA ILE A 131 11.65 11.37 -7.00
C ILE A 131 11.60 10.20 -8.00
N LEU A 132 10.78 9.19 -7.69
CA LEU A 132 10.41 8.06 -8.54
C LEU A 132 9.28 8.48 -9.47
N ARG A 133 9.62 9.24 -10.52
CA ARG A 133 8.67 9.90 -11.44
C ARG A 133 7.67 8.98 -12.13
N LYS A 134 8.00 7.70 -12.27
CA LYS A 134 7.18 6.71 -12.97
C LYS A 134 6.31 5.87 -12.04
N LEU A 135 6.53 5.90 -10.73
CA LEU A 135 5.87 5.00 -9.80
C LEU A 135 4.40 5.43 -9.64
N ILE A 136 3.49 4.59 -10.14
CA ILE A 136 2.04 4.86 -10.15
C ILE A 136 1.26 3.91 -9.23
N TYR A 137 1.87 2.78 -8.85
CA TYR A 137 1.24 1.74 -8.04
C TYR A 137 2.16 1.26 -6.93
N LEU A 138 1.68 1.30 -5.70
CA LEU A 138 2.32 0.68 -4.53
C LEU A 138 1.30 -0.12 -3.74
N ASP A 139 1.58 -1.41 -3.57
CA ASP A 139 0.81 -2.28 -2.69
C ASP A 139 1.63 -2.73 -1.49
N LEU A 140 1.16 -2.34 -0.30
CA LEU A 140 1.69 -2.69 1.02
C LEU A 140 0.65 -3.48 1.83
N SER A 141 -0.41 -3.97 1.20
CA SER A 141 -1.52 -4.63 1.89
C SER A 141 -1.10 -5.92 2.57
N ASN A 142 -1.80 -6.33 3.62
CA ASN A 142 -1.52 -7.58 4.35
C ASN A 142 -0.07 -7.60 4.87
N ASN A 143 0.32 -6.54 5.57
CA ASN A 143 1.57 -6.45 6.32
C ASN A 143 1.22 -6.17 7.80
N TYR A 144 2.20 -5.75 8.59
CA TYR A 144 2.03 -5.41 9.99
C TYR A 144 2.38 -3.95 10.27
N ILE A 145 2.23 -3.06 9.27
CA ILE A 145 2.67 -1.68 9.35
C ILE A 145 1.86 -0.95 10.42
N ALA A 146 2.54 -0.59 11.51
CA ALA A 146 2.00 0.28 12.56
C ALA A 146 2.70 1.64 12.57
N ASP A 147 3.94 1.70 12.06
CA ASP A 147 4.80 2.88 12.02
C ASP A 147 5.11 3.23 10.56
N LEU A 148 4.34 4.16 10.02
CA LEU A 148 4.54 4.74 8.70
C LEU A 148 5.14 6.13 8.89
N HIS A 149 6.40 6.30 8.53
CA HIS A 149 7.05 7.60 8.71
C HIS A 149 6.32 8.67 7.85
N PRO A 150 6.05 9.89 8.39
CA PRO A 150 5.26 10.92 7.70
C PRO A 150 5.76 11.30 6.30
N LEU A 151 7.06 11.15 6.07
CA LEU A 151 7.72 11.47 4.80
C LEU A 151 8.14 10.22 4.00
N ALA A 152 7.79 9.01 4.42
CA ALA A 152 8.18 7.78 3.71
C ALA A 152 7.70 7.74 2.24
N LEU A 153 6.61 8.45 1.94
CA LEU A 153 5.98 8.45 0.61
C LEU A 153 6.34 9.70 -0.22
N SER A 154 7.21 10.59 0.27
CA SER A 154 7.54 11.86 -0.40
C SER A 154 8.16 11.69 -1.79
N SER A 155 8.81 10.55 -2.03
CA SER A 155 9.53 10.28 -3.29
C SER A 155 8.61 9.82 -4.43
N MET A 156 7.30 9.66 -4.21
CA MET A 156 6.35 9.19 -5.23
C MET A 156 5.10 10.10 -5.38
N PRO A 157 5.28 11.38 -5.73
CA PRO A 157 4.18 12.34 -5.87
C PRO A 157 3.21 12.03 -7.04
N PHE A 158 3.58 11.11 -7.93
CA PHE A 158 2.77 10.69 -9.09
C PHE A 158 1.99 9.39 -8.85
N ILE A 159 2.01 8.86 -7.63
CA ILE A 159 1.28 7.64 -7.31
C ILE A 159 -0.22 7.82 -7.54
N LYS A 160 -0.85 6.82 -8.16
CA LYS A 160 -2.29 6.79 -8.44
C LYS A 160 -3.01 5.80 -7.58
N GLU A 161 -2.36 4.68 -7.26
CA GLU A 161 -2.92 3.64 -6.40
C GLU A 161 -1.99 3.35 -5.24
N LEU A 162 -2.48 3.58 -4.03
CA LEU A 162 -1.81 3.23 -2.78
C LEU A 162 -2.69 2.27 -2.01
N ARG A 163 -2.16 1.08 -1.73
CA ARG A 163 -2.88 0.05 -0.98
C ARG A 163 -2.19 -0.26 0.33
N LEU A 164 -2.90 -0.03 1.42
CA LEU A 164 -2.46 -0.20 2.81
C LEU A 164 -3.45 -1.08 3.59
N ARG A 165 -4.36 -1.77 2.89
CA ARG A 165 -5.35 -2.67 3.48
C ARG A 165 -4.70 -3.69 4.42
N ARG A 166 -5.36 -4.07 5.52
CA ARG A 166 -4.87 -5.13 6.43
C ARG A 166 -3.46 -4.83 6.94
N ASN A 167 -3.33 -3.70 7.63
CA ASN A 167 -2.15 -3.31 8.38
C ASN A 167 -2.55 -3.00 9.84
N ARG A 168 -1.74 -2.23 10.57
CA ARG A 168 -1.96 -1.89 11.98
C ARG A 168 -1.92 -0.38 12.21
N LEU A 169 -2.26 0.41 11.19
CA LEU A 169 -2.28 1.88 11.28
C LEU A 169 -3.36 2.33 12.26
N VAL A 170 -3.00 3.24 13.16
CA VAL A 170 -3.90 3.80 14.20
C VAL A 170 -4.28 5.25 13.87
N SER A 171 -3.37 5.99 13.26
CA SER A 171 -3.59 7.36 12.80
C SER A 171 -2.87 7.59 11.48
N LEU A 172 -3.22 8.71 10.83
CA LEU A 172 -2.62 9.18 9.60
C LEU A 172 -2.01 10.56 9.85
N ASP A 173 -0.89 10.87 9.20
CA ASP A 173 -0.25 12.19 9.26
C ASP A 173 -0.45 12.90 7.93
N LEU A 174 -0.83 14.18 7.96
CA LEU A 174 -1.03 15.02 6.79
C LEU A 174 0.15 14.99 5.81
N ARG A 175 1.37 14.97 6.33
CA ARG A 175 2.60 15.00 5.51
C ARG A 175 2.76 13.76 4.65
N MET A 176 2.11 12.64 5.00
CA MET A 176 2.12 11.43 4.18
C MET A 176 1.39 11.60 2.86
N PHE A 177 0.29 12.37 2.88
CA PHE A 177 -0.63 12.51 1.75
C PHE A 177 -0.44 13.83 0.99
N ALA A 178 0.12 14.87 1.63
CA ALA A 178 0.40 16.16 0.99
C ALA A 178 1.15 16.07 -0.37
N PRO A 179 2.11 15.13 -0.56
CA PRO A 179 2.77 14.94 -1.86
C PRO A 179 1.91 14.17 -2.89
N LEU A 180 0.93 13.37 -2.46
CA LEU A 180 0.24 12.36 -3.27
C LEU A 180 -0.95 12.94 -4.06
N ARG A 181 -0.76 14.10 -4.71
CA ARG A 181 -1.84 14.86 -5.38
C ARG A 181 -2.43 14.17 -6.62
N GLN A 182 -1.86 13.04 -7.02
CA GLN A 182 -2.32 12.22 -8.14
C GLN A 182 -3.07 10.97 -7.69
N LEU A 183 -3.26 10.79 -6.38
CA LEU A 183 -3.87 9.59 -5.83
C LEU A 183 -5.35 9.49 -6.25
N GLN A 184 -5.69 8.36 -6.86
CA GLN A 184 -7.02 8.03 -7.38
C GLN A 184 -7.69 6.92 -6.57
N LEU A 185 -6.89 6.01 -6.01
CA LEU A 185 -7.37 4.89 -5.21
C LEU A 185 -6.52 4.76 -3.95
N LEU A 186 -7.20 4.79 -2.80
CA LEU A 186 -6.59 4.57 -1.49
C LEU A 186 -7.34 3.46 -0.77
N THR A 187 -6.63 2.40 -0.40
CA THR A 187 -7.19 1.37 0.49
C THR A 187 -6.52 1.43 1.85
N ILE A 188 -7.29 1.72 2.89
CA ILE A 188 -6.85 1.73 4.29
C ILE A 188 -7.81 0.91 5.18
N ASN A 189 -8.66 0.09 4.55
CA ASN A 189 -9.57 -0.82 5.21
C ASN A 189 -8.86 -1.92 5.99
N GLU A 190 -9.52 -2.45 7.01
CA GLU A 190 -8.96 -3.47 7.91
C GLU A 190 -7.66 -2.98 8.60
N ASN A 191 -7.67 -1.73 9.06
CA ASN A 191 -6.65 -1.15 9.94
C ASN A 191 -7.27 -0.88 11.33
N ARG A 192 -6.68 0.02 12.11
CA ARG A 192 -7.13 0.39 13.46
C ARG A 192 -7.33 1.90 13.58
N LEU A 193 -7.67 2.55 12.48
CA LEU A 193 -7.81 4.01 12.43
C LEU A 193 -8.96 4.47 13.33
N GLU A 194 -8.67 5.38 14.26
CA GLU A 194 -9.65 5.93 15.20
C GLU A 194 -10.20 7.29 14.73
N GLU A 195 -9.39 8.04 13.99
CA GLU A 195 -9.75 9.32 13.39
C GLU A 195 -9.08 9.51 12.03
N ILE A 196 -9.66 10.39 11.21
CA ILE A 196 -9.05 10.93 10.00
C ILE A 196 -9.24 12.44 10.07
N ASP A 197 -8.14 13.18 10.02
CA ASP A 197 -8.17 14.64 9.99
C ASP A 197 -8.81 15.16 8.69
N GLY A 198 -9.58 16.25 8.80
CA GLY A 198 -10.14 16.95 7.64
C GLY A 198 -9.05 17.40 6.67
N GLU A 199 -7.93 17.93 7.17
CA GLU A 199 -6.83 18.40 6.32
C GLU A 199 -6.25 17.30 5.43
N ILE A 200 -6.32 16.03 5.86
CA ILE A 200 -5.90 14.90 5.02
C ILE A 200 -6.85 14.74 3.84
N LEU A 201 -8.16 14.81 4.08
CA LEU A 201 -9.17 14.69 3.03
C LEU A 201 -9.09 15.84 2.03
N ASP A 202 -8.70 17.04 2.48
CA ASP A 202 -8.43 18.21 1.63
C ASP A 202 -7.27 17.97 0.64
N THR A 203 -6.32 17.09 0.95
CA THR A 203 -5.21 16.79 0.03
C THR A 203 -5.58 15.83 -1.11
N LEU A 204 -6.73 15.16 -1.01
CA LEU A 204 -7.11 14.00 -1.84
C LEU A 204 -8.09 14.38 -2.98
N ASP A 205 -7.86 15.50 -3.66
CA ASP A 205 -8.76 16.06 -4.69
C ASP A 205 -9.07 15.15 -5.87
N ARG A 206 -8.12 14.26 -6.24
CA ARG A 206 -8.24 13.33 -7.38
C ARG A 206 -8.74 11.94 -6.99
N LEU A 207 -9.07 11.75 -5.72
CA LEU A 207 -9.43 10.44 -5.20
C LEU A 207 -10.82 10.04 -5.70
N ASN A 208 -10.88 8.92 -6.41
CA ASN A 208 -12.10 8.35 -6.96
C ASN A 208 -12.64 7.20 -6.10
N HIS A 209 -11.74 6.47 -5.42
CA HIS A 209 -12.07 5.27 -4.65
C HIS A 209 -11.35 5.26 -3.30
N LEU A 210 -12.10 5.17 -2.21
CA LEU A 210 -11.57 5.16 -0.85
C LEU A 210 -12.12 3.98 -0.05
N GLU A 211 -11.27 3.08 0.43
CA GLU A 211 -11.73 2.00 1.32
C GLU A 211 -11.37 2.28 2.78
N LEU A 212 -12.38 2.57 3.61
CA LEU A 212 -12.24 2.82 5.07
C LEU A 212 -12.84 1.71 5.95
N ASN A 213 -13.52 0.73 5.34
CA ASN A 213 -14.27 -0.27 6.08
C ASN A 213 -13.39 -1.07 7.07
N ASN A 214 -14.00 -1.59 8.13
CA ASN A 214 -13.32 -2.37 9.17
C ASN A 214 -12.15 -1.59 9.81
N ASN A 215 -12.43 -0.40 10.32
CA ASN A 215 -11.52 0.39 11.16
C ASN A 215 -12.20 0.67 12.52
N ARG A 216 -11.76 1.69 13.25
CA ARG A 216 -12.31 2.11 14.55
C ARG A 216 -12.88 3.53 14.49
N LEU A 217 -13.29 3.96 13.30
CA LEU A 217 -13.81 5.31 13.07
C LEU A 217 -15.22 5.43 13.65
N THR A 218 -15.45 6.47 14.45
CA THR A 218 -16.77 6.77 15.02
C THR A 218 -17.46 7.94 14.34
N PHE A 219 -16.70 8.79 13.66
CA PHE A 219 -17.13 9.94 12.89
C PHE A 219 -16.15 10.21 11.74
N LEU A 220 -16.59 11.02 10.77
CA LEU A 220 -15.71 11.70 9.82
C LEU A 220 -15.75 13.21 10.10
N PRO A 221 -14.72 13.97 9.66
CA PRO A 221 -14.75 15.42 9.64
C PRO A 221 -16.01 15.96 8.96
N ASP A 222 -16.33 17.24 9.19
CA ASP A 222 -17.48 17.84 8.51
C ASP A 222 -17.26 17.92 6.98
N LEU A 223 -17.97 17.05 6.27
CA LEU A 223 -17.92 16.93 4.82
C LEU A 223 -18.74 18.02 4.10
N LYS A 224 -19.64 18.74 4.80
CA LYS A 224 -20.49 19.77 4.17
C LYS A 224 -19.75 21.07 3.97
N SER A 225 -18.89 21.43 4.91
CA SER A 225 -18.15 22.70 4.91
C SER A 225 -16.91 22.68 4.00
N SER A 226 -16.55 21.53 3.47
CA SER A 226 -15.31 21.31 2.75
C SER A 226 -15.54 20.97 1.27
N GLN A 227 -14.74 21.55 0.37
CA GLN A 227 -14.71 21.17 -1.05
C GLN A 227 -13.94 19.84 -1.26
N ASN A 228 -14.03 18.93 -0.29
CA ASN A 228 -13.21 17.72 -0.28
C ASN A 228 -13.75 16.67 -1.22
N LEU A 229 -12.85 15.77 -1.65
CA LEU A 229 -13.21 14.52 -2.33
C LEU A 229 -14.13 14.75 -3.55
N LEU A 230 -13.85 15.80 -4.34
CA LEU A 230 -14.70 16.24 -5.46
C LEU A 230 -14.89 15.17 -6.53
N GLN A 231 -13.90 14.29 -6.70
CA GLN A 231 -13.93 13.22 -7.69
C GLN A 231 -14.36 11.87 -7.12
N LEU A 232 -14.71 11.80 -5.83
CA LEU A 232 -15.02 10.55 -5.17
C LEU A 232 -16.26 9.91 -5.78
N ARG A 233 -16.15 8.65 -6.15
CA ARG A 233 -17.24 7.84 -6.73
C ARG A 233 -17.62 6.67 -5.85
N ASN A 234 -16.67 6.18 -5.06
CA ASN A 234 -16.88 5.01 -4.22
C ASN A 234 -16.15 5.15 -2.89
N ILE A 235 -16.85 4.90 -1.78
CA ILE A 235 -16.27 4.88 -0.43
C ILE A 235 -16.85 3.75 0.43
N THR A 236 -16.03 2.95 1.09
CA THR A 236 -16.55 1.87 1.94
C THR A 236 -16.51 2.29 3.42
N LEU A 237 -17.66 2.24 4.09
CA LEU A 237 -17.79 2.72 5.48
C LEU A 237 -18.02 1.60 6.50
N GLU A 238 -18.58 0.48 6.07
CA GLU A 238 -19.02 -0.63 6.93
C GLU A 238 -17.96 -1.14 7.91
N GLY A 239 -18.38 -1.77 9.01
CA GLY A 239 -17.44 -2.34 9.99
C GLY A 239 -16.68 -1.32 10.82
N ASN A 240 -17.21 -0.11 10.94
CA ASN A 240 -16.71 0.92 11.84
C ASN A 240 -17.77 1.23 12.91
N PRO A 241 -17.37 1.63 14.12
CA PRO A 241 -18.26 2.01 15.23
C PRO A 241 -18.91 3.38 15.01
N TRP A 242 -19.50 3.64 13.84
CA TRP A 242 -20.11 4.94 13.54
C TRP A 242 -21.18 5.31 14.55
N GLN A 243 -21.20 6.55 15.02
CA GLN A 243 -22.38 7.09 15.68
C GLN A 243 -23.50 7.20 14.64
N CYS A 244 -24.72 6.77 14.96
CA CYS A 244 -25.81 6.78 13.96
C CYS A 244 -26.07 8.18 13.38
N LEU A 245 -26.05 9.23 14.21
CA LEU A 245 -26.16 10.61 13.73
C LEU A 245 -25.04 11.01 12.76
N CYS A 246 -23.80 10.62 13.05
CA CYS A 246 -22.68 10.86 12.14
C CYS A 246 -22.85 10.08 10.82
N LEU A 247 -23.29 8.82 10.90
CA LEU A 247 -23.54 8.01 9.71
C LEU A 247 -24.65 8.60 8.84
N ASP A 248 -25.72 9.12 9.44
CA ASP A 248 -26.80 9.78 8.72
C ASP A 248 -26.29 11.03 7.99
N GLU A 249 -25.45 11.84 8.64
CA GLU A 249 -24.82 13.00 8.00
C GLU A 249 -23.90 12.60 6.83
N ILE A 250 -23.08 11.55 7.02
CA ILE A 250 -22.18 11.03 5.98
C ILE A 250 -22.98 10.49 4.80
N THR A 251 -23.98 9.63 5.05
CA THR A 251 -24.79 9.01 3.99
C THR A 251 -25.64 10.02 3.25
N SER A 252 -26.18 11.04 3.94
CA SER A 252 -26.87 12.17 3.31
C SER A 252 -25.95 12.92 2.33
N TRP A 253 -24.72 13.21 2.74
CA TRP A 253 -23.71 13.84 1.88
C TRP A 253 -23.36 12.98 0.66
N LEU A 254 -23.17 11.67 0.87
CA LEU A 254 -22.85 10.71 -0.20
C LEU A 254 -23.97 10.58 -1.22
N ASN A 255 -25.22 10.47 -0.74
CA ASN A 255 -26.41 10.39 -1.59
C ASN A 255 -26.55 11.67 -2.43
N GLY A 256 -26.38 12.85 -1.83
CA GLY A 256 -26.44 14.13 -2.54
C GLY A 256 -25.40 14.27 -3.66
N ARG A 257 -24.25 13.58 -3.54
CA ARG A 257 -23.18 13.56 -4.55
C ARG A 257 -23.16 12.30 -5.43
N HIS A 258 -24.14 11.41 -5.31
CA HIS A 258 -24.21 10.14 -6.04
C HIS A 258 -22.96 9.26 -5.86
N VAL A 259 -22.36 9.31 -4.67
CA VAL A 259 -21.20 8.48 -4.31
C VAL A 259 -21.70 7.13 -3.82
N SER A 260 -21.18 6.04 -4.38
CA SER A 260 -21.50 4.69 -3.92
C SER A 260 -20.81 4.39 -2.60
N TYR A 261 -21.53 3.86 -1.62
CA TYR A 261 -20.91 3.50 -0.33
C TYR A 261 -21.35 2.19 0.30
N ALA A 262 -22.40 1.59 -0.25
CA ALA A 262 -22.87 0.29 0.17
C ALA A 262 -22.16 -0.82 -0.61
N ARG A 263 -21.80 -1.90 0.07
CA ARG A 263 -21.58 -3.21 -0.55
C ARG A 263 -22.83 -4.04 -0.29
N PRO A 264 -23.80 -4.14 -1.22
CA PRO A 264 -25.10 -4.76 -0.94
C PRO A 264 -25.02 -6.22 -0.45
N SER A 265 -23.93 -6.92 -0.79
CA SER A 265 -23.66 -8.29 -0.36
C SER A 265 -23.08 -8.42 1.05
N SER A 266 -22.79 -7.31 1.75
CA SER A 266 -22.16 -7.35 3.07
C SER A 266 -23.15 -7.67 4.19
N ALA A 267 -22.66 -8.25 5.29
CA ALA A 267 -23.48 -8.54 6.46
C ALA A 267 -24.12 -7.28 7.06
N TYR A 268 -23.50 -6.12 6.86
CA TYR A 268 -23.98 -4.84 7.35
C TYR A 268 -25.19 -4.35 6.55
N PHE A 269 -25.11 -4.39 5.22
CA PHE A 269 -26.20 -3.95 4.35
C PHE A 269 -27.31 -4.99 4.15
N SER A 270 -27.05 -6.25 4.52
CA SER A 270 -28.10 -7.29 4.63
C SER A 270 -28.82 -7.31 5.99
N GLY A 271 -28.51 -6.38 6.90
CA GLY A 271 -29.15 -6.25 8.21
C GLY A 271 -28.72 -7.31 9.23
N ARG A 272 -27.70 -8.12 8.93
CA ARG A 272 -27.15 -9.14 9.85
C ARG A 272 -26.21 -8.56 10.90
N LYS A 273 -25.68 -7.36 10.66
CA LYS A 273 -24.82 -6.61 11.58
C LYS A 273 -25.26 -5.15 11.62
N PRO A 274 -25.20 -4.49 12.80
CA PRO A 274 -25.54 -3.07 12.88
C PRO A 274 -24.53 -2.22 12.12
N LEU A 275 -25.03 -1.19 11.44
CA LEU A 275 -24.23 -0.21 10.69
C LEU A 275 -23.64 0.88 11.58
N CYS A 276 -24.27 1.15 12.73
CA CYS A 276 -23.91 2.23 13.64
C CYS A 276 -24.27 1.90 15.09
N VAL A 277 -23.73 2.69 16.02
CA VAL A 277 -24.01 2.70 17.45
C VAL A 277 -24.96 3.86 17.75
N VAL A 278 -26.08 3.56 18.41
CA VAL A 278 -27.04 4.57 18.87
C VAL A 278 -26.43 5.28 20.09
N THR A 279 -26.32 6.60 20.00
CA THR A 279 -25.78 7.46 21.07
C THR A 279 -26.87 8.35 21.64
N PRO A 280 -26.82 8.72 22.94
CA PRO A 280 -27.79 9.63 23.55
C PRO A 280 -27.57 11.11 23.18
N MET A 281 -26.65 11.41 22.28
CA MET A 281 -26.33 12.77 21.84
C MET A 281 -27.36 13.28 20.85
N ASP A 282 -27.60 14.60 20.85
CA ASP A 282 -28.50 15.26 19.89
C ASP A 282 -27.80 15.63 18.56
N LYS A 283 -26.47 15.51 18.51
CA LYS A 283 -25.64 15.82 17.34
C LYS A 283 -24.47 14.86 17.19
N CYS A 284 -23.93 14.75 15.98
CA CYS A 284 -22.70 14.03 15.72
C CYS A 284 -21.53 14.65 16.50
N LEU A 285 -20.91 13.87 17.38
CA LEU A 285 -19.73 14.25 18.15
C LEU A 285 -18.48 14.02 17.30
N ARG A 286 -17.72 15.09 17.03
CA ARG A 286 -16.52 15.06 16.15
C ARG A 286 -15.23 15.32 16.92
N ASP A 287 -15.16 14.79 18.13
CA ASP A 287 -13.97 14.83 18.97
C ASP A 287 -13.68 13.42 19.49
N LEU A 288 -12.45 12.96 19.29
CA LEU A 288 -12.06 11.59 19.64
C LEU A 288 -12.04 11.38 21.17
N GLN A 289 -11.64 12.39 21.95
CA GLN A 289 -11.57 12.28 23.41
C GLN A 289 -12.98 12.23 24.01
N GLU A 290 -13.88 13.10 23.55
CA GLU A 290 -15.28 13.09 23.97
C GLU A 290 -15.96 11.78 23.55
N THR A 291 -15.71 11.29 22.34
CA THR A 291 -16.24 10.00 21.86
C THR A 291 -15.78 8.83 22.74
N LYS A 292 -14.50 8.83 23.15
CA LYS A 292 -13.95 7.82 24.07
C LYS A 292 -14.56 7.92 25.47
N ALA A 293 -14.75 9.14 25.98
CA ALA A 293 -15.40 9.36 27.28
C ALA A 293 -16.85 8.82 27.31
N GLN A 294 -17.52 8.78 26.16
CA GLN A 294 -18.85 8.18 26.01
C GLN A 294 -18.84 6.65 25.79
N GLY A 295 -17.68 5.99 25.73
CA GLY A 295 -17.59 4.52 25.59
C GLY A 295 -18.06 3.95 24.24
N ILE A 296 -18.18 4.79 23.20
CA ILE A 296 -18.75 4.39 21.91
C ILE A 296 -17.91 3.28 21.25
N VAL A 297 -16.58 3.42 21.27
CA VAL A 297 -15.66 2.43 20.67
C VAL A 297 -15.75 1.08 21.39
N GLU A 298 -15.79 1.09 22.73
CA GLU A 298 -15.84 -0.11 23.56
C GLU A 298 -17.17 -0.87 23.43
N SER A 299 -18.26 -0.14 23.15
CA SER A 299 -19.57 -0.75 22.94
C SER A 299 -19.63 -1.58 21.65
N TYR A 300 -18.93 -1.15 20.60
CA TYR A 300 -18.94 -1.82 19.30
C TYR A 300 -18.12 -3.11 19.29
N GLU A 301 -17.01 -3.17 20.02
CA GLU A 301 -16.20 -4.40 20.12
C GLU A 301 -16.93 -5.55 20.84
N LYS A 302 -18.07 -5.27 21.49
CA LYS A 302 -18.94 -6.25 22.16
C LYS A 302 -20.07 -6.79 21.27
N ILE A 303 -20.25 -6.26 20.06
CA ILE A 303 -21.34 -6.57 19.12
C ILE A 303 -20.83 -7.40 17.94
#